data_AF-A0A484L866-F1
#
_entry.id   AF-A0A484L866-F1
#
_cell.length_a   1.000
_cell.length_b   1.000
_cell.length_c   1.000
_cell.angle_alpha   90.00
_cell.angle_beta   90.00
_cell.angle_gamma   90.00
#
_symmetry.space_group_name_H-M   'P 1'
#
loop_
_entity.id
_entity.type
_entity.pdbx_description
1 polymer ?
#
loop_
_entity_poly.entity_id
_entity_poly.type
_entity_poly.pdbx_seq_one_letter_code
_entity_poly.pdbx_strand_id
1 'polypeptide(L)'
;MAVAGTSPSLEILIRGPEGYAIWDGPPFPDGQPGIKLATVPCTSAKFSEDGSKLMVAKLGSLISVYDCRTLKEIRVFEIPNLLAGEISTCGTYLQTFQKCMSPQDKNVVLWRVESGESVYKSFQKNVTKATWFVIVLLIRILLILKSVI
;
A
#
# COMPACT_ATOMS: atom_id res chain seq x y z
N MET A 1 32.13 -8.33 29.60
CA MET A 1 31.25 -7.15 29.53
C MET A 1 30.53 -7.18 28.20
N ALA A 2 29.25 -7.56 28.17
CA ALA A 2 28.44 -7.50 26.95
C ALA A 2 28.06 -6.03 26.73
N VAL A 3 28.41 -5.47 25.57
CA VAL A 3 27.93 -4.15 25.15
C VAL A 3 26.42 -4.28 25.00
N ALA A 4 25.66 -3.61 25.87
CA ALA A 4 24.22 -3.50 25.71
C ALA A 4 23.96 -2.75 24.41
N GLY A 5 23.70 -3.48 23.32
CA GLY A 5 23.33 -2.88 22.05
C GLY A 5 22.03 -2.12 22.25
N THR A 6 22.05 -0.81 22.06
CA THR A 6 20.83 -0.01 21.99
C THR A 6 19.98 -0.55 20.84
N SER A 7 18.75 -0.99 21.14
CA SER A 7 17.82 -1.43 20.10
C SER A 7 17.69 -0.35 19.02
N PRO A 8 17.65 -0.73 17.73
CA PRO A 8 17.50 0.24 16.66
C PRO A 8 16.18 1.00 16.80
N SER A 9 16.19 2.29 16.45
CA SER A 9 14.96 3.09 16.41
C SER A 9 14.01 2.55 15.35
N LEU A 10 12.77 2.30 15.75
CA LEU A 10 11.69 1.90 14.85
C LEU A 10 10.94 3.13 14.32
N GLU A 11 10.10 2.90 13.31
CA GLU A 11 9.12 3.85 12.81
C GLU A 11 7.73 3.24 12.94
N ILE A 12 6.77 4.02 13.41
CA ILE A 12 5.41 3.56 13.66
C ILE A 12 4.44 4.30 12.75
N LEU A 13 3.66 3.56 11.97
CA LEU A 13 2.53 4.10 11.22
C LEU A 13 1.32 4.22 12.15
N ILE A 14 0.84 5.45 12.31
CA ILE A 14 -0.41 5.74 13.02
C ILE A 14 -1.48 6.03 11.98
N ARG A 15 -2.58 5.25 11.98
CA ARG A 15 -3.75 5.51 11.15
C ARG A 15 -4.90 6.01 12.00
N GLY A 16 -5.37 7.21 11.73
CA GLY A 16 -6.57 7.80 12.31
C GLY A 16 -7.68 8.04 11.27
N PRO A 17 -8.83 8.58 11.71
CA PRO A 17 -9.91 9.01 10.80
C PRO A 17 -9.44 10.04 9.77
N GLU A 18 -8.56 10.94 10.20
CA GLU A 18 -8.05 12.06 9.40
C GLU A 18 -6.92 11.67 8.44
N GLY A 19 -6.41 10.44 8.50
CA GLY A 19 -5.33 9.98 7.63
C GLY A 19 -4.27 9.16 8.35
N TYR A 20 -3.01 9.30 7.93
CA TYR A 20 -1.87 8.60 8.51
C TYR A 20 -0.74 9.53 8.93
N ALA A 21 0.02 9.14 9.95
CA ALA A 21 1.23 9.80 10.41
C ALA A 21 2.34 8.76 10.65
N ILE A 22 3.61 9.20 10.65
CA ILE A 22 4.76 8.35 11.00
C ILE A 22 5.41 8.93 12.25
N TRP A 23 5.58 8.09 13.26
CA TRP A 23 6.23 8.46 14.51
C TRP A 23 7.57 7.73 14.68
N ASP A 24 8.54 8.38 15.32
CA ASP A 24 9.83 7.80 15.68
C ASP A 24 9.73 6.98 16.97
N GLY A 25 10.46 5.86 17.00
CA GLY A 25 10.66 4.97 18.13
C GLY A 25 9.81 3.69 18.06
N PRO A 26 9.89 2.80 19.08
CA PRO A 26 10.86 2.81 20.18
C PRO A 26 12.32 2.60 19.72
N PRO A 27 13.32 2.95 20.56
CA PRO A 27 13.16 3.60 21.87
C PRO A 27 12.71 5.06 21.74
N PHE A 28 12.03 5.55 22.78
CA PHE A 28 11.58 6.94 22.89
C PHE A 28 12.49 7.68 23.89
N PRO A 29 13.46 8.50 23.43
CA PRO A 29 14.44 9.13 24.32
C PRO A 29 13.80 9.97 25.43
N ASP A 30 12.73 10.70 25.10
CA ASP A 30 12.00 11.57 26.03
C ASP A 30 10.74 10.91 26.62
N GLY A 31 10.62 9.57 26.49
CA GLY A 31 9.45 8.82 26.95
C GLY A 31 8.19 9.00 26.09
N GLN A 32 8.26 9.79 25.01
CA GLN A 32 7.17 9.98 24.05
C GLN A 32 7.65 9.76 22.59
N PRO A 33 6.78 9.28 21.70
CA PRO A 33 7.10 9.19 20.27
C PRO A 33 7.32 10.56 19.65
N GLY A 34 8.39 10.72 18.87
CA GLY A 34 8.58 11.89 18.02
C GLY A 34 7.69 11.83 16.78
N ILE A 35 7.25 12.98 16.24
CA ILE A 35 6.52 13.01 14.97
C ILE A 35 7.53 13.14 13.83
N LYS A 36 7.72 12.05 13.08
CA LYS A 36 8.57 12.03 11.88
C LYS A 36 7.85 12.57 10.65
N LEU A 37 6.58 12.18 10.48
CA LEU A 37 5.68 12.69 9.45
C LEU A 37 4.36 13.09 10.10
N ALA A 38 3.98 14.35 9.92
CA ALA A 38 2.69 14.87 10.35
C ALA A 38 1.53 14.20 9.59
N THR A 39 0.32 14.27 10.14
CA THR A 39 -0.86 13.61 9.58
C THR A 39 -1.13 14.04 8.13
N VAL A 40 -1.16 13.07 7.22
CA VAL A 40 -1.52 13.24 5.81
C VAL A 40 -2.87 12.57 5.54
N PRO A 41 -3.84 13.28 4.92
CA PRO A 41 -5.13 12.71 4.57
C PRO A 41 -5.05 11.47 3.67
N CYS A 42 -5.76 10.41 4.06
CA CYS A 42 -5.87 9.20 3.26
C CYS A 42 -7.17 8.44 3.59
N THR A 43 -7.68 7.68 2.62
CA THR A 43 -8.80 6.76 2.85
C THR A 43 -8.31 5.41 3.36
N SER A 44 -7.12 4.98 2.94
CA SER A 44 -6.43 3.81 3.48
C SER A 44 -4.91 3.93 3.35
N ALA A 45 -4.18 3.24 4.23
CA ALA A 45 -2.72 3.11 4.18
C ALA A 45 -2.34 1.67 4.55
N LYS A 46 -1.40 1.08 3.83
CA LYS A 46 -0.99 -0.32 4.01
C LYS A 46 0.46 -0.55 3.61
N PHE A 47 1.22 -1.21 4.48
CA PHE A 47 2.56 -1.68 4.13
C PHE A 47 2.53 -2.89 3.20
N SER A 48 3.56 -3.03 2.38
CA SER A 48 3.96 -4.34 1.87
C SER A 48 4.39 -5.24 3.03
N GLU A 49 4.24 -6.55 2.85
CA GLU A 49 4.54 -7.53 3.91
C GLU A 49 6.01 -7.50 4.33
N ASP A 50 6.92 -7.20 3.39
CA ASP A 50 8.35 -7.00 3.64
C ASP A 50 8.68 -5.63 4.31
N GLY A 51 7.68 -4.78 4.53
CA GLY A 51 7.83 -3.45 5.11
C GLY A 51 8.55 -2.42 4.22
N SER A 52 8.96 -2.79 3.00
CA SER A 52 9.80 -1.93 2.16
C SER A 52 9.02 -0.81 1.46
N LYS A 53 7.70 -0.93 1.35
CA LYS A 53 6.81 0.02 0.67
C LYS A 53 5.57 0.32 1.48
N LEU A 54 5.09 1.56 1.39
CA LEU A 54 3.82 2.00 1.95
C LEU A 54 2.89 2.42 0.81
N MET A 55 1.76 1.74 0.65
CA MET A 55 0.69 2.13 -0.25
C MET A 55 -0.30 3.02 0.50
N VAL A 56 -0.66 4.16 -0.09
CA VAL A 56 -1.64 5.11 0.47
C VAL A 56 -2.69 5.43 -0.58
N ALA A 57 -3.94 5.08 -0.30
CA ALA A 57 -5.07 5.54 -1.09
C ALA A 57 -5.51 6.92 -0.61
N LYS A 58 -5.56 7.87 -1.54
CA LYS A 58 -5.93 9.27 -1.29
C LYS A 58 -7.33 9.54 -1.85
N LEU A 59 -7.89 10.69 -1.47
CA LEU A 59 -9.07 11.23 -2.14
C LEU A 59 -8.77 11.49 -3.63
N GLY A 60 -9.81 11.44 -4.47
CA GLY A 60 -9.67 11.70 -5.90
C GLY A 60 -9.18 10.50 -6.73
N SER A 61 -9.35 9.27 -6.24
CA SER A 61 -8.95 8.04 -6.95
C SER A 61 -7.45 7.92 -7.23
N LEU A 62 -6.64 8.44 -6.30
CA LEU A 62 -5.19 8.39 -6.35
C LEU A 62 -4.66 7.33 -5.40
N ILE A 63 -3.67 6.56 -5.84
CA ILE A 63 -2.86 5.72 -4.96
C ILE A 63 -1.41 6.16 -5.07
N SER A 64 -0.80 6.49 -3.94
CA SER A 64 0.64 6.71 -3.85
C SER A 64 1.33 5.48 -3.28
N VAL A 65 2.54 5.20 -3.76
CA VAL A 65 3.44 4.21 -3.19
C VAL A 65 4.72 4.90 -2.78
N TYR A 66 5.10 4.74 -1.51
CA TYR A 66 6.27 5.36 -0.89
C TYR A 66 7.32 4.31 -0.58
N ASP A 67 8.58 4.73 -0.60
CA ASP A 67 9.69 3.97 -0.04
C ASP A 67 9.75 4.20 1.48
N CYS A 68 9.64 3.14 2.28
CA CYS A 68 9.56 3.30 3.73
C CYS A 68 10.88 3.76 4.36
N ARG A 69 12.02 3.48 3.74
CA ARG A 69 13.33 3.86 4.28
C ARG A 69 13.57 5.36 4.15
N THR A 70 13.12 5.95 3.05
CA THR A 70 13.35 7.36 2.72
C THR A 70 12.11 8.23 2.90
N LEU A 71 10.94 7.62 3.10
CA LEU A 71 9.61 8.24 3.09
C LEU A 71 9.31 9.06 1.82
N LYS A 72 10.05 8.81 0.74
CA LYS A 72 9.85 9.48 -0.55
C LYS A 72 8.80 8.76 -1.38
N GLU A 73 7.97 9.53 -2.07
CA GLU A 73 7.00 9.01 -3.01
C GLU A 73 7.74 8.42 -4.22
N ILE A 74 7.53 7.13 -4.47
CA ILE A 74 8.07 6.43 -5.64
C ILE A 74 7.18 6.74 -6.83
N ARG A 75 5.86 6.59 -6.63
CA ARG A 75 4.86 6.81 -7.67
C ARG A 75 3.50 7.22 -7.13
N VAL A 76 2.78 7.92 -8.00
CA VAL A 76 1.34 8.15 -7.92
C VAL A 76 0.67 7.46 -9.10
N PHE A 77 -0.44 6.80 -8.81
CA PHE A 77 -1.32 6.18 -9.79
C PHE A 77 -2.66 6.90 -9.77
N GLU A 78 -3.04 7.47 -10.90
CA GLU A 78 -4.39 8.00 -11.12
C GLU A 78 -5.25 6.91 -11.75
N ILE A 79 -6.22 6.42 -10.97
CA ILE A 79 -7.01 5.26 -11.35
C ILE A 79 -8.48 5.66 -11.39
N PRO A 80 -9.06 5.94 -12.57
CA PRO A 80 -10.45 6.33 -12.67
C PRO A 80 -11.39 5.29 -12.03
N ASN A 81 -12.38 5.75 -11.28
CA ASN A 81 -13.36 4.92 -10.60
C ASN A 81 -12.74 3.87 -9.65
N LEU A 82 -11.65 4.22 -8.98
CA LEU A 82 -10.99 3.36 -7.99
C LEU A 82 -11.96 2.93 -6.90
N LEU A 83 -12.09 1.62 -6.72
CA LEU A 83 -12.79 1.01 -5.61
C LEU A 83 -11.83 0.61 -4.49
N ALA A 84 -10.66 0.10 -4.87
CA ALA A 84 -9.64 -0.35 -3.93
C ALA A 84 -8.31 -0.65 -4.61
N GLY A 85 -7.25 -0.71 -3.80
CA GLY A 85 -5.92 -1.12 -4.20
C GLY A 85 -5.29 -2.07 -3.19
N GLU A 86 -4.33 -2.86 -3.64
CA GLU A 86 -3.59 -3.81 -2.83
C GLU A 86 -2.14 -3.91 -3.32
N ILE A 87 -1.19 -3.94 -2.40
CA ILE A 87 0.24 -3.99 -2.69
C ILE A 87 0.79 -5.41 -2.49
N SER A 88 1.71 -5.85 -3.37
CA SER A 88 2.35 -7.16 -3.26
C SER A 88 3.23 -7.28 -2.03
N THR A 89 3.55 -8.52 -1.64
CA THR A 89 4.40 -8.85 -0.49
C THR A 89 5.74 -8.10 -0.50
N CYS A 90 6.38 -8.00 -1.67
CA CYS A 90 7.66 -7.32 -1.85
C CYS A 90 7.52 -5.86 -2.36
N GLY A 91 6.29 -5.33 -2.40
CA GLY A 91 6.03 -3.97 -2.88
C GLY A 91 6.31 -3.71 -4.37
N THR A 92 6.66 -4.73 -5.15
CA THR A 92 7.01 -4.61 -6.59
C THR A 92 5.80 -4.34 -7.47
N TYR A 93 4.62 -4.81 -7.08
CA TYR A 93 3.39 -4.64 -7.82
C TYR A 93 2.27 -4.02 -6.98
N LEU A 94 1.46 -3.21 -7.64
CA LEU A 94 0.20 -2.67 -7.14
C LEU A 94 -0.92 -3.29 -7.98
N GLN A 95 -1.94 -3.83 -7.33
CA GLN A 95 -3.18 -4.23 -7.99
C GLN A 95 -4.29 -3.25 -7.65
N THR A 96 -5.04 -2.81 -8.65
CA THR A 96 -6.17 -1.90 -8.48
C THR A 96 -7.45 -2.51 -8.98
N PHE A 97 -8.55 -2.08 -8.39
CA PHE A 97 -9.90 -2.44 -8.78
C PHE A 97 -10.67 -1.18 -9.10
N GLN A 98 -11.28 -1.17 -10.27
CA GLN A 98 -12.11 -0.09 -10.74
C GLN A 98 -13.57 -0.52 -10.80
N LYS A 99 -14.49 0.44 -10.72
CA LYS A 99 -15.89 0.18 -11.06
C LYS A 99 -15.98 -0.06 -12.57
N CYS A 100 -16.61 -1.16 -12.98
CA CYS A 100 -16.91 -1.39 -14.40
C CYS A 100 -17.95 -0.36 -14.87
N MET A 101 -17.70 0.29 -16.00
CA MET A 101 -18.69 1.14 -16.66
C MET A 101 -19.38 0.38 -17.80
N SER A 102 -18.68 -0.58 -18.41
CA SER A 102 -19.20 -1.52 -19.40
C SER A 102 -18.81 -2.98 -19.08
N PRO A 103 -19.52 -3.98 -19.60
CA PRO A 103 -19.18 -5.40 -19.43
C PRO A 103 -17.83 -5.81 -20.05
N GLN A 104 -17.26 -4.99 -20.94
CA GLN A 104 -15.99 -5.26 -21.63
C GLN A 104 -14.80 -4.56 -20.94
N ASP A 105 -15.07 -3.67 -19.99
CA ASP A 105 -14.03 -2.88 -19.32
C ASP A 105 -13.23 -3.77 -18.37
N LYS A 106 -11.93 -3.89 -18.61
CA LYS A 106 -11.01 -4.53 -17.66
C LYS A 106 -10.91 -3.68 -16.39
N ASN A 107 -11.48 -4.19 -15.30
CA ASN A 107 -11.60 -3.50 -14.03
C ASN A 107 -10.59 -3.94 -12.97
N VAL A 108 -9.68 -4.83 -13.36
CA VAL A 108 -8.55 -5.24 -12.53
C VAL A 108 -7.27 -4.93 -13.28
N VAL A 109 -6.41 -4.11 -12.70
CA VAL A 109 -5.13 -3.75 -13.31
C VAL A 109 -4.00 -4.05 -12.35
N LEU A 110 -2.97 -4.71 -12.85
CA LEU A 110 -1.72 -4.93 -12.14
C LEU A 110 -0.67 -3.97 -12.72
N TRP A 111 -0.04 -3.20 -11.85
CA TRP A 111 0.94 -2.19 -12.16
C TRP A 111 2.28 -2.60 -11.58
N ARG A 112 3.36 -2.44 -12.34
CA ARG A 112 4.72 -2.51 -11.78
C ARG A 112 5.00 -1.19 -11.07
N VAL A 113 5.24 -1.20 -9.76
CA VAL A 113 5.33 0.00 -8.92
C VAL A 113 6.38 0.99 -9.41
N GLU A 114 7.57 0.51 -9.74
CA GLU A 114 8.70 1.38 -10.12
C GLU A 114 8.46 2.10 -11.46
N SER A 115 8.09 1.34 -12.49
CA SER A 115 7.83 1.86 -13.83
C SER A 115 6.44 2.50 -13.99
N GLY A 116 5.52 2.19 -13.07
CA GLY A 116 4.07 2.45 -13.12
C GLY A 116 3.35 1.96 -14.39
N GLU A 117 3.98 1.08 -15.16
CA GLU A 117 3.34 0.45 -16.31
C GLU A 117 2.32 -0.60 -15.87
N SER A 118 1.21 -0.68 -16.60
CA SER A 118 0.25 -1.77 -16.45
C SER A 118 0.82 -3.04 -17.08
N VAL A 119 1.17 -4.03 -16.28
CA VAL A 119 1.75 -5.30 -16.74
C VAL A 119 0.71 -6.40 -16.96
N TYR A 120 -0.51 -6.20 -16.45
CA TYR A 120 -1.62 -7.12 -16.67
C TYR A 120 -2.96 -6.42 -16.46
N LYS A 121 -3.97 -6.80 -17.24
CA LYS A 121 -5.34 -6.31 -17.10
C LYS A 121 -6.32 -7.46 -17.26
N SER A 122 -7.27 -7.58 -16.33
CA SER A 122 -8.31 -8.60 -16.34
C SER A 122 -9.68 -8.01 -16.01
N PHE A 123 -10.70 -8.84 -16.17
CA PHE A 123 -12.09 -8.54 -15.84
C PHE A 123 -12.57 -9.39 -14.68
N GLN A 124 -13.32 -8.79 -13.76
CA GLN A 124 -13.96 -9.45 -12.63
C GLN A 124 -15.44 -9.04 -12.55
N LYS A 125 -16.33 -10.01 -12.80
CA LYS A 125 -17.77 -9.81 -13.02
C LYS A 125 -18.58 -9.36 -11.80
N ASN A 126 -18.07 -9.50 -10.58
CA ASN A 126 -18.79 -9.13 -9.37
C ASN A 126 -17.83 -8.83 -8.22
N VAL A 127 -17.72 -7.55 -7.83
CA VAL A 127 -17.01 -7.14 -6.62
C VAL A 127 -18.07 -6.66 -5.64
N THR A 128 -18.54 -7.55 -4.77
CA THR A 128 -19.36 -7.17 -3.62
C THR A 128 -18.53 -7.22 -2.35
N LYS A 129 -18.99 -6.56 -1.27
CA LYS A 129 -18.33 -6.61 0.04
C LYS A 129 -18.16 -8.05 0.56
N ALA A 130 -19.06 -8.96 0.19
CA ALA A 130 -19.00 -10.38 0.55
C ALA A 130 -17.96 -11.17 -0.26
N THR A 131 -17.76 -10.83 -1.53
CA THR A 131 -16.77 -11.51 -2.40
C THR A 131 -15.37 -10.90 -2.28
N TRP A 132 -15.24 -9.76 -1.59
CA TRP A 132 -14.00 -9.02 -1.41
C TRP A 132 -12.86 -9.88 -0.85
N PHE A 133 -13.14 -10.71 0.17
CA PHE A 133 -12.12 -11.57 0.78
C PHE A 133 -11.56 -12.64 -0.17
N VAL A 134 -12.40 -13.21 -1.02
CA VAL A 134 -12.00 -14.20 -2.03
C VAL A 134 -11.17 -13.54 -3.13
N ILE A 135 -11.54 -12.30 -3.49
CA ILE A 135 -10.77 -11.48 -4.42
C ILE A 135 -9.40 -11.16 -3.81
N VAL A 136 -9.32 -10.75 -2.55
CA VAL A 136 -8.03 -10.53 -1.85
C VAL A 136 -7.17 -11.79 -1.77
N LEU A 137 -7.77 -12.97 -1.63
CA LEU A 137 -7.04 -14.23 -1.66
C LEU A 137 -6.47 -14.52 -3.07
N LEU A 138 -7.28 -14.32 -4.12
CA LEU A 138 -6.84 -14.44 -5.51
C LEU A 138 -5.79 -13.39 -5.88
N ILE A 139 -5.92 -12.16 -5.36
CA ILE A 139 -4.91 -11.09 -5.45
C ILE A 139 -3.60 -11.58 -4.84
N ARG A 140 -3.64 -12.07 -3.59
CA ARG A 140 -2.44 -12.59 -2.92
C ARG A 140 -1.82 -13.72 -3.72
N ILE A 141 -2.60 -14.66 -4.26
CA ILE A 141 -2.09 -15.74 -5.11
C ILE A 141 -1.43 -15.19 -6.40
N LEU A 142 -2.08 -14.26 -7.11
CA LEU A 142 -1.53 -13.64 -8.33
C LEU A 142 -0.26 -12.82 -8.04
N LEU A 143 -0.23 -12.10 -6.93
CA LEU A 143 0.93 -11.32 -6.50
C LEU A 143 2.07 -12.22 -6.03
N ILE A 144 1.79 -13.30 -5.30
CA ILE A 144 2.78 -14.29 -4.87
C ILE A 144 3.39 -14.98 -6.08
N LEU A 145 2.56 -15.47 -7.02
CA LEU A 145 3.04 -16.14 -8.24
C LEU A 145 3.94 -15.24 -9.09
N LYS A 146 3.74 -13.91 -9.06
CA LYS A 146 4.59 -12.95 -9.79
C LYS A 146 5.73 -12.33 -8.98
N SER A 147 5.80 -12.57 -7.68
CA SER A 147 6.93 -12.11 -6.83
C SER A 147 8.01 -13.19 -6.67
N VAL A 148 7.72 -14.43 -7.06
CA VAL A 148 8.63 -15.60 -6.97
C VAL A 148 9.31 -15.92 -8.31
N ILE A 149 8.87 -15.28 -9.41
CA ILE A 149 9.42 -15.43 -10.77
C ILE A 149 10.09 -14.12 -11.17
#